data_AF-A0A3Q0F9C7-F1
#
_entry.id   AF-A0A3Q0F9C7-F1
#
_cell.length_a   1.000
_cell.length_b   1.000
_cell.length_c   1.000
_cell.angle_alpha   90.00
_cell.angle_beta   90.00
_cell.angle_gamma   90.00
#
_symmetry.space_group_name_H-M   'P 1'
#
loop_
_entity.id
_entity.type
_entity.pdbx_description
1 polymer ?
#
loop_
_entity_poly.entity_id
_entity_poly.type
_entity_poly.pdbx_seq_one_letter_code
_entity_poly.pdbx_strand_id
1 'polypeptide(L)'
;MQGDVLSRYKAIGIRLDSGDLAYLSCVIRKLFCSIEKEFGLPGFGKMSITASNDLNGETIDALNKQGHQIDAYGIGTYLVTCYAHAQAALGVVFKLVEINNKPRIGN
;
A
#
# COMPACT_ATOMS: atom_id res chain seq x y z
N MET A 1 24.98 30.20 -2.75
CA MET A 1 23.52 30.00 -2.87
C MET A 1 23.20 29.71 -4.33
N GLN A 2 23.43 28.47 -4.77
CA GLN A 2 23.00 28.02 -6.10
C GLN A 2 21.67 27.29 -5.88
N GLY A 3 20.60 27.80 -6.48
CA GLY A 3 19.25 27.30 -6.27
C GLY A 3 19.01 25.98 -7.02
N ASP A 4 18.51 24.99 -6.29
CA ASP A 4 17.94 23.78 -6.87
C ASP A 4 16.43 23.95 -7.07
N VAL A 5 16.05 24.23 -8.31
CA VAL A 5 14.67 24.34 -8.78
C VAL A 5 14.01 22.94 -8.98
N LEU A 6 14.70 21.85 -8.58
CA LEU A 6 14.30 20.45 -8.85
C LEU A 6 13.42 19.80 -7.75
N SER A 7 13.11 20.47 -6.64
CA SER A 7 12.54 19.80 -5.44
C SER A 7 11.01 19.82 -5.28
N ARG A 8 10.22 20.17 -6.30
CA ARG A 8 8.80 20.48 -6.06
C ARG A 8 7.91 19.30 -5.64
N TYR A 9 8.34 18.06 -5.82
CA TYR A 9 7.54 16.89 -5.44
C TYR A 9 8.38 15.86 -4.69
N LYS A 10 7.92 15.50 -3.50
CA LYS A 10 8.52 14.47 -2.65
C LYS A 10 7.53 13.31 -2.54
N ALA A 11 7.97 12.11 -2.86
CA ALA A 11 7.19 10.90 -2.61
C ALA A 11 7.01 10.70 -1.09
N ILE A 12 5.78 10.39 -0.68
CA ILE A 12 5.41 10.25 0.74
C ILE A 12 5.33 8.79 1.20
N GLY A 13 5.07 7.87 0.28
CA GLY A 13 4.72 6.50 0.62
C GLY A 13 4.34 5.64 -0.58
N ILE A 14 4.06 4.38 -0.29
CA ILE A 14 3.51 3.41 -1.23
C ILE A 14 2.25 2.75 -0.64
N ARG A 15 1.47 2.09 -1.50
CA ARG A 15 0.30 1.29 -1.11
C ARG A 15 0.47 -0.16 -1.57
N LEU A 16 0.29 -1.10 -0.65
CA LEU A 16 0.16 -2.53 -0.92
C LEU A 16 -1.32 -2.90 -0.99
N ASP A 17 -1.76 -3.41 -2.14
CA ASP A 17 -3.18 -3.67 -2.45
C ASP A 17 -3.47 -5.16 -2.70
N SER A 18 -2.46 -6.03 -2.61
CA SER A 18 -2.56 -7.48 -2.88
C SER A 18 -1.31 -8.24 -2.43
N GLY A 19 -1.39 -9.57 -2.38
CA GLY A 19 -0.26 -10.46 -2.05
C GLY A 19 -0.04 -10.64 -0.55
N ASP A 20 1.11 -11.22 -0.17
CA ASP A 20 1.51 -11.38 1.24
C ASP A 20 2.00 -10.02 1.79
N LEU A 21 1.10 -9.30 2.45
CA LEU A 21 1.35 -7.95 2.93
C LEU A 21 2.47 -7.89 3.99
N ALA A 22 2.57 -8.89 4.87
CA ALA A 22 3.60 -8.91 5.89
C ALA A 22 4.99 -9.11 5.26
N TYR A 23 5.13 -10.11 4.41
CA TYR A 23 6.38 -10.36 3.69
C TYR A 23 6.78 -9.17 2.81
N LEU A 24 5.86 -8.67 1.99
CA LEU A 24 6.13 -7.58 1.06
C LEU A 24 6.52 -6.29 1.80
N SER A 25 5.84 -5.95 2.90
CA SER A 25 6.21 -4.77 3.68
C SER A 25 7.64 -4.85 4.23
N CYS A 26 8.08 -6.03 4.68
CA CYS A 26 9.43 -6.27 5.16
C CYS A 26 10.48 -6.15 4.04
N VAL A 27 10.21 -6.72 2.86
CA VAL A 27 11.09 -6.62 1.69
C VAL A 27 11.24 -5.18 1.25
N ILE A 28 10.12 -4.45 1.18
CA ILE A 28 10.10 -3.04 0.76
C ILE A 28 10.85 -2.16 1.76
N ARG A 29 10.66 -2.37 3.07
CA ARG A 29 11.38 -1.61 4.10
C ARG A 29 12.90 -1.80 3.94
N LYS A 30 13.36 -3.03 3.68
CA LYS A 30 14.78 -3.30 3.40
C LYS A 30 15.26 -2.57 2.15
N LEU A 31 14.47 -2.60 1.08
CA LEU A 31 14.77 -1.90 -0.17
C LEU A 31 14.89 -0.38 0.04
N PHE A 32 13.95 0.24 0.76
CA PHE A 32 14.01 1.67 1.06
C PHE A 32 15.27 2.04 1.86
N CYS A 33 15.65 1.24 2.85
CA CYS A 33 16.89 1.43 3.59
C CYS A 33 18.14 1.29 2.70
N SER A 34 18.15 0.38 1.73
CA SER A 34 19.25 0.24 0.77
C SER A 34 19.35 1.46 -0.15
N ILE A 35 18.22 1.92 -0.70
CA ILE A 35 18.15 3.11 -1.56
C ILE A 35 18.61 4.37 -0.80
N GLU A 36 18.18 4.55 0.45
CA GLU A 36 18.63 5.66 1.30
C GLU A 36 20.16 5.70 1.41
N LYS A 37 20.79 4.54 1.63
CA LYS A 37 22.25 4.43 1.76
C LYS A 37 22.98 4.63 0.44
N GLU A 38 22.48 4.04 -0.64
CA GLU A 38 23.12 4.04 -1.96
C GLU A 38 23.06 5.42 -2.62
N PHE A 39 21.93 6.11 -2.50
CA PHE A 39 21.69 7.40 -3.14
C PHE A 39 21.81 8.60 -2.18
N GLY A 40 22.10 8.36 -0.89
CA GLY A 40 22.26 9.42 0.11
C GLY A 40 20.97 10.23 0.33
N LEU A 41 19.82 9.56 0.37
CA LEU A 41 18.49 10.18 0.46
C LEU A 41 17.94 10.11 1.89
N PRO A 42 18.29 11.05 2.79
CA PRO A 42 17.93 10.97 4.20
C PRO A 42 16.42 10.88 4.39
N GLY A 43 15.99 9.87 5.15
CA GLY A 43 14.60 9.60 5.48
C GLY A 43 13.83 8.77 4.45
N PHE A 44 14.46 8.35 3.36
CA PHE A 44 13.81 7.48 2.35
C PHE A 44 13.47 6.10 2.93
N GLY A 45 14.31 5.54 3.81
CA GLY A 45 14.08 4.30 4.55
C GLY A 45 12.81 4.31 5.42
N LYS A 46 12.34 5.50 5.82
CA LYS A 46 11.13 5.72 6.64
C LYS A 46 9.91 6.13 5.82
N MET A 47 9.97 6.01 4.50
CA MET A 47 8.81 6.27 3.63
C MET A 47 7.63 5.38 4.03
N SER A 48 6.41 5.95 4.01
CA SER A 48 5.23 5.28 4.54
C SER A 48 4.82 4.07 3.69
N ILE A 49 4.48 2.96 4.33
CA ILE A 49 3.92 1.77 3.71
C ILE A 49 2.48 1.63 4.19
N THR A 50 1.51 1.88 3.31
CA THR A 50 0.09 1.66 3.60
C THR A 50 -0.38 0.34 3.01
N ALA A 51 -1.20 -0.42 3.72
CA ALA A 51 -1.82 -1.62 3.17
C ALA A 51 -3.34 -1.51 3.12
N SER A 52 -3.95 -1.98 2.03
CA SER A 52 -5.40 -2.03 1.86
C SER A 52 -5.77 -3.26 1.03
N ASN A 53 -6.14 -4.37 1.65
CA ASN A 53 -6.62 -5.54 0.93
C ASN A 53 -7.49 -6.41 1.86
N ASP A 54 -8.81 -6.26 1.77
CA ASP A 54 -9.81 -7.00 2.55
C ASP A 54 -9.48 -7.16 4.05
N LEU A 55 -8.94 -6.08 4.63
CA LEU A 55 -8.46 -6.09 6.01
C LEU A 55 -9.62 -6.07 7.00
N ASN A 56 -9.50 -6.90 8.04
CA ASN A 56 -10.35 -6.90 9.23
C ASN A 56 -9.48 -7.09 10.49
N GLY A 57 -10.09 -7.11 11.67
CA GLY A 57 -9.37 -7.23 12.94
C GLY A 57 -8.52 -8.50 13.06
N GLU A 58 -9.00 -9.63 12.56
CA GLU A 58 -8.28 -10.91 12.58
C GLU A 58 -7.07 -10.88 11.64
N THR A 59 -7.23 -10.29 10.45
CA THR A 59 -6.12 -10.16 9.49
C THR A 59 -5.05 -9.22 10.02
N ILE A 60 -5.44 -8.11 10.66
CA ILE A 60 -4.48 -7.19 11.28
C ILE A 60 -3.72 -7.88 12.43
N ASP A 61 -4.41 -8.67 13.27
CA ASP A 61 -3.76 -9.46 14.31
C ASP A 61 -2.77 -10.48 13.75
N ALA A 62 -3.13 -11.16 12.65
CA ALA A 62 -2.23 -12.08 11.94
C ALA A 62 -1.00 -11.36 11.39
N LEU A 63 -1.16 -10.17 10.79
CA LEU A 63 -0.04 -9.35 10.32
C LEU A 63 0.89 -9.00 11.48
N ASN A 64 0.34 -8.55 12.61
CA ASN A 64 1.12 -8.17 13.80
C ASN A 64 1.99 -9.34 14.29
N LYS A 65 1.42 -10.54 14.34
CA LYS A 65 2.13 -11.78 14.72
C LYS A 65 3.27 -12.13 13.77
N GLN A 66 3.15 -11.77 12.49
CA GLN A 66 4.18 -12.00 11.46
C GLN A 66 5.29 -10.94 11.47
N GLY A 67 5.14 -9.84 12.22
CA GLY A 67 6.16 -8.79 12.31
C GLY A 67 6.27 -7.93 11.05
N HIS A 68 5.13 -7.51 10.49
CA HIS A 68 5.07 -6.63 9.31
C HIS A 68 5.78 -5.27 9.52
N GLN A 69 5.97 -4.52 8.42
CA GLN A 69 6.53 -3.16 8.41
C GLN A 69 5.57 -2.09 7.84
N ILE A 70 4.27 -2.42 7.76
CA ILE A 70 3.16 -1.51 7.41
C ILE A 70 2.98 -0.42 8.48
N ASP A 71 2.83 0.84 8.04
CA ASP A 71 2.65 2.02 8.89
C ASP A 71 1.17 2.44 9.03
N ALA A 72 0.34 2.11 8.04
CA ALA A 72 -1.08 2.46 8.02
C ALA A 72 -1.94 1.43 7.29
N TYR A 73 -3.21 1.34 7.68
CA TYR A 73 -4.19 0.42 7.12
C TYR A 73 -5.37 1.17 6.50
N GLY A 74 -5.79 0.76 5.29
CA GLY A 74 -7.03 1.18 4.65
C GLY A 74 -8.06 0.06 4.73
N ILE A 75 -9.13 0.27 5.51
CA ILE A 75 -10.22 -0.70 5.70
C ILE A 75 -11.47 -0.17 4.99
N GLY A 76 -11.94 -0.91 3.97
CA GLY A 76 -13.10 -0.54 3.16
C GLY A 76 -14.37 -1.26 3.62
N THR A 77 -14.70 -2.36 2.94
CA THR A 77 -15.97 -3.11 3.09
C THR A 77 -16.32 -3.42 4.55
N TYR A 78 -15.38 -3.95 5.32
CA TYR A 78 -15.59 -4.28 6.73
C TYR A 78 -15.96 -3.09 7.62
N LEU A 79 -15.52 -1.88 7.27
CA LEU A 79 -15.86 -0.65 8.01
C LEU A 79 -17.30 -0.20 7.71
N VAL A 80 -17.75 -0.35 6.45
CA VAL A 80 -18.97 0.31 5.95
C VAL A 80 -20.19 -0.62 5.98
N THR A 81 -20.05 -1.92 5.74
CA THR A 81 -21.21 -2.79 5.46
C THR A 81 -21.75 -3.54 6.68
N CYS A 82 -21.43 -3.13 7.92
CA CYS A 82 -21.85 -3.84 9.15
C CYS A 82 -21.64 -5.36 9.03
N TYR A 83 -20.46 -5.79 8.58
CA TYR A 83 -20.14 -7.20 8.30
C TYR A 83 -20.35 -8.12 9.52
N ALA A 84 -20.45 -7.54 10.72
CA ALA A 84 -20.77 -8.20 12.00
C ALA A 84 -22.09 -9.00 11.99
N HIS A 85 -23.02 -8.73 11.06
CA HIS A 85 -24.30 -9.46 10.95
C HIS A 85 -24.39 -10.38 9.72
N ALA A 86 -23.26 -10.84 9.17
CA ALA A 86 -23.20 -11.78 8.04
C ALA A 86 -23.94 -11.29 6.77
N GLN A 87 -24.09 -9.98 6.63
CA GLN A 87 -24.71 -9.39 5.46
C GLN A 87 -23.67 -9.35 4.33
N ALA A 88 -23.85 -10.21 3.33
CA ALA A 88 -22.92 -10.33 2.22
C ALA A 88 -22.80 -9.00 1.46
N ALA A 89 -21.56 -8.53 1.27
CA ALA A 89 -21.28 -7.44 0.35
C ALA A 89 -21.35 -7.97 -1.09
N LEU A 90 -21.92 -7.17 -2.00
CA LEU A 90 -21.99 -7.53 -3.41
C LEU A 90 -20.60 -7.42 -4.05
N GLY A 91 -20.06 -8.53 -4.56
CA GLY A 91 -18.73 -8.60 -5.19
C GLY A 91 -18.65 -8.03 -6.61
N VAL A 92 -19.37 -6.95 -6.89
CA VAL A 92 -19.39 -6.32 -8.23
C VAL A 92 -18.20 -5.39 -8.40
N VAL A 93 -17.48 -5.55 -9.50
CA VAL A 93 -16.37 -4.69 -9.91
C VAL A 93 -16.63 -4.12 -11.30
N PHE A 94 -16.39 -2.83 -11.47
CA PHE A 94 -16.36 -2.16 -12.77
C PHE A 94 -14.91 -1.78 -13.08
N LYS A 95 -14.36 -2.29 -14.19
CA LYS A 95 -12.94 -2.12 -14.56
C LYS A 95 -12.81 -1.40 -15.90
N LEU A 96 -11.81 -0.52 -15.99
CA LEU A 96 -11.40 0.12 -17.23
C LEU A 96 -10.66 -0.90 -18.12
N VAL A 97 -11.19 -1.16 -19.31
CA VAL A 97 -10.65 -2.16 -20.25
C VAL A 97 -9.99 -1.55 -21.49
N GLU A 98 -10.23 -0.27 -21.79
CA GLU A 98 -9.72 0.38 -22.99
C GLU A 98 -9.60 1.91 -22.83
N ILE A 99 -8.54 2.49 -23.39
CA ILE A 99 -8.43 3.95 -23.62
C ILE A 99 -7.91 4.17 -25.04
N ASN A 100 -8.60 4.99 -25.85
CA ASN A 100 -8.19 5.35 -27.21
C ASN A 100 -7.91 4.11 -28.10
N ASN A 101 -8.83 3.13 -28.12
CA ASN A 101 -8.70 1.87 -28.85
C ASN A 101 -7.46 1.03 -28.47
N LYS A 102 -6.87 1.29 -27.29
CA LYS A 102 -5.76 0.51 -26.77
C LYS A 102 -6.21 -0.27 -25.53
N PRO A 103 -6.13 -1.60 -25.56
CA PRO A 103 -6.49 -2.45 -24.43
C PRO A 103 -5.74 -2.06 -23.16
N ARG A 104 -6.43 -2.17 -22.03
CA ARG A 104 -5.90 -1.97 -20.68
C ARG A 104 -6.17 -3.21 -19.86
N ILE A 105 -5.15 -3.66 -19.15
CA ILE A 105 -5.28 -4.71 -18.14
C ILE A 105 -5.40 -3.98 -16.80
N GLY A 106 -6.55 -4.13 -16.15
CA GLY A 106 -6.71 -3.78 -14.74
C GLY A 106 -6.11 -4.87 -13.86
N ASN A 107 -5.69 -4.50 -12.65
CA ASN A 107 -5.30 -5.45 -11.60
C ASN A 107 -6.40 -6.46 -11.29
#